data_AF-A0A929L604-F1
#
_entry.id   AF-A0A929L604-F1
#
_cell.length_a   1.000
_cell.length_b   1.000
_cell.length_c   1.000
_cell.angle_alpha   90.00
_cell.angle_beta   90.00
_cell.angle_gamma   90.00
#
_symmetry.space_group_name_H-M   'P 1'
#
loop_
_entity.id
_entity.type
_entity.pdbx_description
1 polymer ?
#
loop_
_entity_poly.entity_id
_entity_poly.type
_entity_poly.pdbx_seq_one_letter_code
_entity_poly.pdbx_strand_id
1 'polypeptide(L)'
;MKLNTKIDWINWLKKLPKKGISLALAVTMGITAAATYTPSQHVLATEDPNINPEFTIQHYLNFEAVSLGEINSDGQSVTYKERIKQDWELNPDRGAPTKEARGNVMPIYNTETRNGIPTNGAQGEPQYGVVLDDKKEFGTHMTMKKLFLDEKAKFMEKPGMEYMNRMYLSNSSANFNYTLKEIWLSYDAQVNKESIDKNDYKVFEVPLMKNQDGSTIPVGTLNNQEIYRHDPSKVKFTNNPHYYEEIDNPNNPDEKIIKNLETKDGIYQPTNFGTEDNPRWIILVKDKMTIRFVFDPSSGSRDVESDFFDYDITNGSIYESQPDAQSNANPQDTSTQGNMRAYAKTNQQGINSSQNYSDQSKPKLAFGNANTGTGLASQKVTIGGVENFFNRYNEANRHTLGGGAVFGLVTGLNSDGTLVWNSAISAPALFDKKNSLTGKTNYTNNEFGLHFNRTGGTHILDSVTKNKNGTKTTIESASDLSRFDNMSTLIKFR
;
A
#
# COMPACT_ATOMS: atom_id res chain seq x y z
N MET A 1 47.50 21.59 21.86
CA MET A 1 46.79 22.58 21.02
C MET A 1 46.31 21.87 19.76
N LYS A 2 45.11 21.29 19.83
CA LYS A 2 44.39 20.65 18.72
C LYS A 2 42.94 21.08 18.87
N LEU A 3 42.42 21.82 17.91
CA LEU A 3 41.05 22.32 17.88
C LEU A 3 40.11 21.22 17.39
N ASN A 4 38.99 21.14 18.07
CA ASN A 4 37.96 20.10 18.05
C ASN A 4 36.65 20.84 17.79
N THR A 5 35.94 20.55 16.70
CA THR A 5 34.57 21.06 16.49
C THR A 5 33.72 20.04 15.74
N LYS A 6 32.98 19.23 16.50
CA LYS A 6 31.69 18.65 16.10
C LYS A 6 30.63 19.77 16.18
N ILE A 7 29.80 19.91 15.16
CA ILE A 7 28.65 20.84 15.16
C ILE A 7 27.37 20.01 15.36
N ASP A 8 26.68 20.26 16.48
CA ASP A 8 25.41 19.68 16.88
C ASP A 8 24.23 20.35 16.16
N TRP A 9 23.38 19.55 15.50
CA TRP A 9 22.20 19.96 14.72
C TRP A 9 20.88 19.95 15.52
N ILE A 10 20.93 20.07 16.85
CA ILE A 10 19.74 19.98 17.70
C ILE A 10 19.63 21.26 18.52
N ASN A 11 19.13 22.36 17.93
CA ASN A 11 18.55 23.47 18.72
C ASN A 11 17.69 24.51 17.97
N TRP A 12 17.26 24.28 16.73
CA TRP A 12 16.50 25.31 15.97
C TRP A 12 14.97 25.09 15.88
N LEU A 13 14.33 24.32 16.77
CA LEU A 13 12.87 24.07 16.70
C LEU A 13 12.10 24.34 17.99
N LYS A 14 12.53 25.31 18.80
CA LYS A 14 11.73 25.81 19.94
C LYS A 14 11.58 27.32 19.89
N LYS A 15 10.52 27.79 19.22
CA LYS A 15 9.66 28.95 19.56
C LYS A 15 8.86 29.43 18.34
N LEU A 16 7.61 28.99 18.18
CA LEU A 16 6.56 29.78 17.52
C LEU A 16 5.21 29.60 18.24
N PRO A 17 4.36 30.65 18.31
CA PRO A 17 3.17 30.67 19.16
C PRO A 17 1.92 30.06 18.49
N LYS A 18 1.03 29.54 19.34
CA LYS A 18 -0.28 28.96 18.99
C LYS A 18 -1.32 30.07 18.73
N LYS A 19 -1.89 30.13 17.52
CA LYS A 19 -3.35 30.28 17.21
C LYS A 19 -3.59 30.65 15.73
N GLY A 20 -4.40 29.82 15.05
CA GLY A 20 -5.21 30.19 13.88
C GLY A 20 -4.52 30.13 12.52
N ILE A 21 -4.78 29.04 11.77
CA ILE A 21 -5.25 29.01 10.36
C ILE A 21 -5.30 27.52 9.95
N SER A 22 -6.52 27.06 9.71
CA SER A 22 -6.87 25.84 8.99
C SER A 22 -6.57 25.99 7.48
N LEU A 23 -6.37 24.87 6.79
CA LEU A 23 -6.25 24.68 5.33
C LEU A 23 -4.82 24.62 4.75
N ALA A 24 -4.58 23.62 3.88
CA ALA A 24 -3.39 23.30 3.07
C ALA A 24 -2.24 22.51 3.75
N LEU A 25 -2.25 21.19 3.53
CA LEU A 25 -1.07 20.32 3.64
C LEU A 25 -0.76 19.73 2.25
N ALA A 26 -0.23 20.60 1.39
CA ALA A 26 0.58 20.25 0.23
C ALA A 26 1.69 21.30 0.17
N VAL A 27 2.77 21.05 0.90
CA VAL A 27 4.00 21.85 0.81
C VAL A 27 5.11 20.90 0.37
N THR A 28 5.27 20.90 -0.95
CA THR A 28 6.54 20.88 -1.70
C THR A 28 7.80 20.93 -0.82
N MET A 29 8.52 19.81 -0.73
CA MET A 29 9.96 19.84 -0.44
C MET A 29 10.70 20.17 -1.74
N GLY A 30 10.65 21.44 -2.14
CA GLY A 30 11.61 22.02 -3.05
C GLY A 30 12.81 22.49 -2.25
N ILE A 31 13.90 21.73 -2.24
CA ILE A 31 15.20 22.26 -1.81
C ILE A 31 15.75 23.04 -3.00
N THR A 32 15.49 24.35 -3.01
CA THR A 32 16.18 25.29 -3.90
C THR A 32 17.53 25.63 -3.26
N ALA A 33 18.61 25.03 -3.74
CA ALA A 33 19.95 25.56 -3.50
C ALA A 33 20.16 26.74 -4.45
N ALA A 34 19.75 27.94 -4.03
CA ALA A 34 20.12 29.18 -4.71
C ALA A 34 21.54 29.58 -4.27
N ALA A 35 22.56 29.07 -4.97
CA ALA A 35 23.84 29.75 -5.03
C ALA A 35 23.71 30.86 -6.08
N THR A 36 23.73 32.11 -5.65
CA THR A 36 23.81 33.27 -6.54
C THR A 36 25.14 33.24 -7.28
N TYR A 37 25.14 32.67 -8.50
CA TYR A 37 26.23 32.83 -9.45
C TYR A 37 25.87 34.02 -10.35
N THR A 38 26.66 35.08 -10.27
CA THR A 38 26.58 36.21 -11.19
C THR A 38 26.91 35.68 -12.59
N PRO A 39 26.02 35.77 -13.60
CA PRO A 39 26.33 35.25 -14.91
C PRO A 39 27.27 36.22 -15.61
N SER A 40 28.55 35.87 -15.67
CA SER A 40 29.39 36.30 -16.79
C SER A 40 28.66 35.90 -18.07
N GLN A 41 28.47 36.83 -19.00
CA GLN A 41 27.89 36.57 -20.32
C GLN A 41 28.72 35.53 -21.07
N HIS A 42 28.45 34.25 -20.82
CA HIS A 42 28.83 33.20 -21.73
C HIS A 42 27.82 33.24 -22.87
N VAL A 43 28.32 33.57 -24.05
CA VAL A 43 27.67 33.32 -25.33
C VAL A 43 27.03 31.93 -25.24
N LEU A 44 25.70 31.87 -25.32
CA LEU A 44 24.97 30.61 -25.45
C LEU A 44 25.43 29.98 -26.77
N ALA A 45 26.46 29.15 -26.70
CA ALA A 45 26.74 28.21 -27.77
C ALA A 45 25.46 27.41 -27.96
N THR A 46 24.89 27.44 -29.16
CA THR A 46 23.85 26.51 -29.57
C THR A 46 24.36 25.11 -29.25
N GLU A 47 23.79 24.49 -28.22
CA GLU A 47 24.18 23.13 -27.84
C GLU A 47 23.89 22.20 -29.01
N ASP A 48 24.92 21.52 -29.51
CA ASP A 48 24.77 20.57 -30.60
C ASP A 48 24.00 19.34 -30.07
N PRO A 49 22.78 19.06 -30.58
CA PRO A 49 21.98 17.92 -30.13
C PRO A 49 22.65 16.58 -30.44
N ASN A 50 23.67 16.54 -31.31
CA ASN A 50 24.49 15.35 -31.55
C ASN A 50 25.54 15.13 -30.45
N ILE A 51 25.94 16.18 -29.72
CA ILE A 51 26.91 16.10 -28.63
C ILE A 51 26.18 15.91 -27.29
N ASN A 52 25.07 16.59 -27.06
CA ASN A 52 24.34 16.51 -25.80
C ASN A 52 22.83 16.44 -26.04
N PRO A 53 22.32 15.28 -26.52
CA PRO A 53 20.91 15.15 -26.87
C PRO A 53 20.00 15.39 -25.67
N GLU A 54 18.87 16.07 -25.89
CA GLU A 54 17.77 16.14 -24.94
C GLU A 54 16.87 14.91 -25.12
N PHE A 55 16.47 14.26 -24.04
CA PHE A 55 15.62 13.06 -24.09
C PHE A 55 14.66 13.03 -22.90
N THR A 56 13.64 12.18 -23.00
CA THR A 56 12.64 11.98 -21.95
C THR A 56 12.86 10.65 -21.24
N ILE A 57 12.88 10.68 -19.91
CA ILE A 57 12.97 9.51 -19.04
C ILE A 57 11.61 9.25 -18.40
N GLN A 58 11.17 7.99 -18.44
CA GLN A 58 9.93 7.51 -17.85
C GLN A 58 10.16 6.28 -16.97
N HIS A 59 9.29 6.09 -15.97
CA HIS A 59 9.29 4.93 -15.10
C HIS A 59 7.87 4.39 -14.98
N TYR A 60 7.70 3.10 -15.29
CA TYR A 60 6.41 2.41 -15.27
C TYR A 60 6.51 1.15 -14.43
N LEU A 61 5.43 0.84 -13.72
CA LEU A 61 5.31 -0.32 -12.87
C LEU A 61 4.24 -1.26 -13.43
N ASN A 62 4.60 -2.53 -13.63
CA ASN A 62 3.65 -3.63 -13.74
C ASN A 62 3.22 -4.06 -12.34
N PHE A 63 1.92 -4.27 -12.13
CA PHE A 63 1.41 -4.83 -10.89
C PHE A 63 0.02 -5.44 -11.10
N GLU A 64 -0.40 -6.25 -10.12
CA GLU A 64 -1.78 -6.73 -10.00
C GLU A 64 -2.61 -5.72 -9.21
N ALA A 65 -3.56 -5.09 -9.89
CA ALA A 65 -4.53 -4.21 -9.26
C ALA A 65 -5.75 -5.01 -8.82
N VAL A 66 -6.27 -4.73 -7.62
CA VAL A 66 -7.57 -5.24 -7.18
C VAL A 66 -8.65 -4.71 -8.13
N SER A 67 -9.54 -5.59 -8.57
CA SER A 67 -10.66 -5.25 -9.44
C SER A 67 -11.76 -4.57 -8.62
N LEU A 68 -11.56 -3.29 -8.38
CA LEU A 68 -12.44 -2.39 -7.66
C LEU A 68 -13.11 -1.43 -8.64
N GLY A 69 -14.44 -1.40 -8.67
CA GLY A 69 -15.18 -0.61 -9.64
C GLY A 69 -16.61 -0.29 -9.19
N GLU A 70 -17.34 0.43 -10.04
CA GLU A 70 -18.77 0.67 -9.87
C GLU A 70 -19.54 -0.64 -10.03
N ILE A 71 -20.46 -0.92 -9.11
CA ILE A 71 -21.28 -2.13 -9.15
C ILE A 71 -22.27 -2.02 -10.31
N ASN A 72 -22.29 -3.03 -11.16
CA ASN A 72 -23.24 -3.10 -12.26
C ASN A 72 -24.63 -3.53 -11.79
N SER A 73 -25.65 -3.28 -12.61
CA SER A 73 -27.04 -3.61 -12.28
C SER A 73 -27.31 -5.10 -12.03
N ASP A 74 -26.40 -5.98 -12.44
CA ASP A 74 -26.49 -7.42 -12.18
C ASP A 74 -26.08 -7.81 -10.74
N GLY A 75 -25.40 -6.92 -10.01
CA GLY A 75 -24.86 -7.18 -8.67
C GLY A 75 -23.75 -8.23 -8.61
N GLN A 76 -23.25 -8.69 -9.76
CA GLN A 76 -22.26 -9.77 -9.91
C GLN A 76 -21.03 -9.33 -10.70
N SER A 77 -21.00 -8.07 -11.13
CA SER A 77 -19.86 -7.49 -11.80
C SER A 77 -19.59 -6.07 -11.34
N VAL A 78 -18.34 -5.66 -11.53
CA VAL A 78 -17.93 -4.27 -11.34
C VAL A 78 -17.31 -3.76 -12.62
N THR A 79 -17.56 -2.49 -12.89
CA THR A 79 -16.95 -1.74 -13.97
C THR A 79 -15.91 -0.80 -13.39
N TYR A 80 -14.66 -1.00 -13.78
CA TYR A 80 -13.52 -0.22 -13.30
C TYR A 80 -12.80 0.45 -14.46
N LYS A 81 -12.14 1.56 -14.16
CA LYS A 81 -11.29 2.26 -15.10
C LYS A 81 -9.86 1.80 -14.92
N GLU A 82 -9.15 1.57 -16.01
CA GLU A 82 -7.75 1.17 -15.92
C GLU A 82 -6.91 2.32 -15.34
N ARG A 83 -6.15 2.03 -14.29
CA ARG A 83 -5.29 3.01 -13.60
C ARG A 83 -3.98 3.25 -14.37
N ILE A 84 -4.09 3.71 -15.61
CA ILE A 84 -2.94 3.93 -16.51
C ILE A 84 -2.24 5.28 -16.27
N LYS A 85 -2.92 6.22 -15.60
CA LYS A 85 -2.39 7.56 -15.26
C LYS A 85 -1.94 7.64 -13.79
N GLN A 86 -1.28 8.74 -13.44
CA GLN A 86 -0.75 8.96 -12.09
C GLN A 86 -1.87 9.31 -11.11
N ASP A 87 -1.86 8.73 -9.90
CA ASP A 87 -2.98 8.89 -8.92
C ASP A 87 -3.22 10.33 -8.47
N TRP A 88 -2.20 11.19 -8.57
CA TRP A 88 -2.28 12.57 -8.09
C TRP A 88 -2.76 13.56 -9.17
N GLU A 89 -2.98 13.09 -10.41
CA GLU A 89 -3.61 13.91 -11.45
C GLU A 89 -5.04 14.29 -11.06
N LEU A 90 -5.49 15.47 -11.50
CA LEU A 90 -6.89 15.87 -11.38
C LEU A 90 -7.73 15.02 -12.34
N ASN A 91 -8.46 14.04 -11.80
CA ASN A 91 -9.25 13.04 -12.53
C ASN A 91 -8.37 12.05 -13.34
N PRO A 92 -7.59 11.17 -12.66
CA PRO A 92 -6.72 10.20 -13.34
C PRO A 92 -7.51 9.22 -14.24
N ASP A 93 -8.80 9.11 -13.96
CA ASP A 93 -9.78 8.28 -14.64
C ASP A 93 -10.34 8.85 -15.94
N ARG A 94 -10.07 10.13 -16.27
CA ARG A 94 -10.66 10.79 -17.44
C ARG A 94 -10.04 10.25 -18.73
N GLY A 95 -10.86 9.59 -19.55
CA GLY A 95 -10.47 9.00 -20.84
C GLY A 95 -9.70 7.69 -20.72
N ALA A 96 -9.59 7.12 -19.50
CA ALA A 96 -9.07 5.77 -19.33
C ALA A 96 -10.05 4.74 -19.90
N PRO A 97 -9.55 3.66 -20.52
CA PRO A 97 -10.40 2.53 -20.91
C PRO A 97 -11.12 1.96 -19.69
N THR A 98 -12.33 1.49 -19.94
CA THR A 98 -13.17 0.85 -18.93
C THR A 98 -13.15 -0.65 -19.15
N LYS A 99 -13.00 -1.42 -18.08
CA LYS A 99 -13.04 -2.88 -18.06
C LYS A 99 -14.10 -3.39 -17.09
N GLU A 100 -14.56 -4.61 -17.33
CA GLU A 100 -15.50 -5.32 -16.46
C GLU A 100 -14.78 -6.50 -15.80
N ALA A 101 -15.00 -6.68 -14.50
CA ALA A 101 -14.66 -7.90 -13.79
C ALA A 101 -15.93 -8.52 -13.22
N ARG A 102 -16.02 -9.85 -13.34
CA ARG A 102 -17.16 -10.65 -12.89
C ARG A 102 -16.76 -11.58 -11.76
N GLY A 103 -17.66 -11.81 -10.82
CA GLY A 103 -17.46 -12.75 -9.73
C GLY A 103 -18.37 -12.44 -8.55
N ASN A 104 -17.95 -12.84 -7.35
CA ASN A 104 -18.71 -12.49 -6.15
C ASN A 104 -18.35 -11.06 -5.72
N VAL A 105 -19.28 -10.12 -5.87
CA VAL A 105 -19.02 -8.70 -5.58
C VAL A 105 -19.25 -8.41 -4.11
N MET A 106 -18.19 -7.96 -3.42
CA MET A 106 -18.29 -7.43 -2.07
C MET A 106 -18.47 -5.90 -2.14
N PRO A 107 -19.63 -5.35 -1.72
CA PRO A 107 -19.86 -3.91 -1.71
C PRO A 107 -18.92 -3.20 -0.75
N ILE A 108 -18.37 -2.06 -1.16
CA ILE A 108 -17.46 -1.26 -0.36
C ILE A 108 -17.83 0.24 -0.41
N TYR A 109 -17.49 0.94 0.67
CA TYR A 109 -17.52 2.40 0.68
C TYR A 109 -16.16 2.94 0.25
N ASN A 110 -16.06 3.31 -1.03
CA ASN A 110 -14.84 3.90 -1.57
C ASN A 110 -14.74 5.39 -1.20
N THR A 111 -13.81 5.73 -0.31
CA THR A 111 -13.57 7.13 0.11
C THR A 111 -12.56 7.85 -0.78
N GLU A 112 -11.87 7.15 -1.68
CA GLU A 112 -10.91 7.74 -2.63
C GLU A 112 -11.60 8.52 -3.75
N THR A 113 -12.82 8.15 -4.15
CA THR A 113 -13.58 8.81 -5.22
C THR A 113 -14.19 10.16 -4.81
N ARG A 114 -13.83 10.68 -3.62
CA ARG A 114 -14.14 12.01 -3.09
C ARG A 114 -15.63 12.38 -2.97
N ASN A 115 -16.55 11.47 -3.25
CA ASN A 115 -18.00 11.67 -3.11
C ASN A 115 -18.52 11.49 -1.66
N GLY A 116 -17.68 11.81 -0.67
CA GLY A 116 -18.07 11.93 0.73
C GLY A 116 -17.75 10.71 1.59
N ILE A 117 -17.44 10.99 2.86
CA ILE A 117 -17.37 9.99 3.93
C ILE A 117 -18.81 9.71 4.36
N PRO A 118 -19.19 8.45 4.63
CA PRO A 118 -20.51 8.15 5.15
C PRO A 118 -20.86 8.97 6.42
N THR A 119 -22.07 9.52 6.47
CA THR A 119 -22.58 10.32 7.60
C THR A 119 -23.93 9.80 8.08
N ASN A 120 -24.21 9.99 9.37
CA ASN A 120 -25.51 9.62 9.96
C ASN A 120 -26.67 10.29 9.21
N GLY A 121 -27.76 9.56 8.98
CA GLY A 121 -28.96 10.01 8.28
C GLY A 121 -28.84 10.26 6.76
N ALA A 122 -27.64 10.21 6.16
CA ALA A 122 -27.47 10.40 4.72
C ALA A 122 -27.79 9.12 3.94
N GLN A 123 -28.79 9.13 3.06
CA GLN A 123 -29.19 7.95 2.30
C GLN A 123 -28.23 7.60 1.17
N GLY A 124 -28.05 6.30 0.91
CA GLY A 124 -27.32 5.80 -0.25
C GLY A 124 -26.87 4.34 -0.07
N GLU A 125 -26.90 3.58 -1.16
CA GLU A 125 -26.28 2.25 -1.24
C GLU A 125 -24.82 2.38 -1.70
N PRO A 126 -23.93 1.43 -1.33
CA PRO A 126 -22.59 1.39 -1.91
C PRO A 126 -22.66 1.31 -3.43
N GLN A 127 -22.04 2.29 -4.10
CA GLN A 127 -21.93 2.31 -5.56
C GLN A 127 -20.73 1.51 -6.07
N TYR A 128 -19.78 1.18 -5.18
CA TYR A 128 -18.54 0.51 -5.53
C TYR A 128 -18.44 -0.86 -4.87
N GLY A 129 -17.75 -1.77 -5.53
CA GLY A 129 -17.48 -3.12 -5.03
C GLY A 129 -16.09 -3.60 -5.42
N VAL A 130 -15.65 -4.64 -4.73
CA VAL A 130 -14.47 -5.42 -5.12
C VAL A 130 -14.92 -6.82 -5.52
N VAL A 131 -14.34 -7.37 -6.58
CA VAL A 131 -14.62 -8.74 -7.01
C VAL A 131 -13.78 -9.70 -6.19
N LEU A 132 -14.41 -10.78 -5.72
CA LEU A 132 -13.73 -11.95 -5.19
C LEU A 132 -13.73 -13.07 -6.24
N ASP A 133 -12.61 -13.77 -6.35
CA ASP A 133 -12.46 -14.92 -7.25
C ASP A 133 -13.07 -16.20 -6.66
N ASP A 134 -12.97 -17.32 -7.39
CA ASP A 134 -13.51 -18.62 -6.96
C ASP A 134 -12.85 -19.17 -5.68
N LYS A 135 -11.65 -18.69 -5.34
CA LYS A 135 -10.92 -19.01 -4.10
C LYS A 135 -11.27 -18.05 -2.96
N LYS A 136 -12.18 -17.10 -3.20
CA LYS A 136 -12.56 -16.01 -2.28
C LYS A 136 -11.38 -15.11 -1.91
N GLU A 137 -10.40 -15.02 -2.80
CA GLU A 137 -9.34 -14.03 -2.76
C GLU A 137 -9.79 -12.81 -3.58
N PHE A 138 -9.10 -11.67 -3.45
CA PHE A 138 -9.41 -10.52 -4.30
C PHE A 138 -9.14 -10.85 -5.76
N GLY A 139 -10.14 -10.68 -6.63
CA GLY A 139 -9.95 -10.76 -8.07
C GLY A 139 -9.05 -9.61 -8.53
N THR A 140 -7.90 -9.93 -9.11
CA THR A 140 -6.92 -8.95 -9.60
C THR A 140 -6.86 -8.92 -11.12
N HIS A 141 -6.26 -7.86 -11.66
CA HIS A 141 -5.91 -7.76 -13.07
C HIS A 141 -4.53 -7.10 -13.23
N MET A 142 -3.80 -7.53 -14.26
CA MET A 142 -2.53 -6.91 -14.61
C MET A 142 -2.75 -5.50 -15.13
N THR A 143 -1.97 -4.56 -14.61
CA THR A 143 -1.96 -3.18 -15.09
C THR A 143 -0.54 -2.65 -15.12
N MET A 144 -0.30 -1.68 -16.01
CA MET A 144 0.95 -0.95 -16.10
C MET A 144 0.67 0.53 -15.87
N LYS A 145 1.44 1.14 -14.97
CA LYS A 145 1.19 2.51 -14.53
C LYS A 145 2.47 3.32 -14.42
N LYS A 146 2.38 4.59 -14.83
CA LYS A 146 3.45 5.57 -14.69
C LYS A 146 3.69 5.92 -13.22
N LEU A 147 4.94 5.78 -12.77
CA LEU A 147 5.32 5.97 -11.37
C LEU A 147 5.73 7.42 -11.05
N PHE A 148 6.44 8.06 -11.98
CA PHE A 148 6.94 9.43 -11.84
C PHE A 148 6.56 10.28 -13.06
N LEU A 149 6.59 11.61 -12.90
CA LEU A 149 6.53 12.53 -14.03
C LEU A 149 7.66 12.26 -15.01
N ASP A 150 7.38 12.57 -16.27
CA ASP A 150 8.41 12.63 -17.29
C ASP A 150 9.53 13.56 -16.83
N GLU A 151 10.75 13.05 -16.90
CA GLU A 151 11.95 13.84 -16.68
C GLU A 151 12.56 14.14 -18.05
N LYS A 152 12.58 15.42 -18.42
CA LYS A 152 13.40 15.88 -19.54
C LYS A 152 14.83 16.04 -19.03
N ALA A 153 15.78 15.44 -19.72
CA ALA A 153 17.18 15.45 -19.32
C ALA A 153 18.09 15.60 -20.53
N LYS A 154 19.30 16.10 -20.30
CA LYS A 154 20.39 16.09 -21.27
C LYS A 154 21.35 14.94 -20.97
N PHE A 155 21.94 14.34 -22.01
CA PHE A 155 22.77 13.15 -21.85
C PHE A 155 23.95 13.36 -20.89
N MET A 156 24.64 14.50 -20.96
CA MET A 156 25.78 14.80 -20.07
C MET A 156 25.39 14.92 -18.60
N GLU A 157 24.12 15.23 -18.29
CA GLU A 157 23.62 15.29 -16.92
C GLU A 157 23.24 13.89 -16.40
N LYS A 158 22.83 13.00 -17.32
CA LYS A 158 22.29 11.68 -17.03
C LYS A 158 22.89 10.62 -17.98
N PRO A 159 24.19 10.36 -17.94
CA PRO A 159 24.85 9.52 -18.95
C PRO A 159 24.65 8.01 -18.75
N GLY A 160 24.10 7.59 -17.61
CA GLY A 160 24.04 6.18 -17.20
C GLY A 160 22.80 5.83 -16.37
N MET A 161 22.56 4.53 -16.23
CA MET A 161 21.43 3.95 -15.51
C MET A 161 21.29 4.51 -14.09
N GLU A 162 22.39 4.68 -13.39
CA GLU A 162 22.48 5.18 -12.01
C GLU A 162 21.98 6.63 -11.87
N TYR A 163 22.00 7.40 -12.94
CA TYR A 163 21.50 8.78 -12.97
C TYR A 163 20.06 8.85 -13.47
N MET A 164 19.72 8.00 -14.44
CA MET A 164 18.40 8.00 -15.07
C MET A 164 17.34 7.29 -14.21
N ASN A 165 17.72 6.23 -13.48
CA ASN A 165 16.76 5.38 -12.78
C ASN A 165 16.57 5.81 -11.32
N ARG A 166 15.38 6.31 -11.01
CA ARG A 166 15.00 6.81 -9.67
C ARG A 166 14.70 5.71 -8.65
N MET A 167 14.58 4.45 -9.08
CA MET A 167 14.27 3.32 -8.20
C MET A 167 15.53 2.66 -7.63
N TYR A 168 16.70 2.86 -8.23
CA TYR A 168 17.96 2.41 -7.66
C TYR A 168 18.47 3.42 -6.63
N LEU A 169 18.97 2.91 -5.50
CA LEU A 169 19.58 3.75 -4.47
C LEU A 169 20.93 4.28 -4.96
N SER A 170 21.40 5.38 -4.37
CA SER A 170 22.59 6.18 -4.77
C SER A 170 23.95 5.45 -4.74
N ASN A 171 23.95 4.13 -4.61
CA ASN A 171 25.09 3.23 -4.61
C ASN A 171 24.87 2.01 -5.55
N SER A 172 23.94 2.12 -6.50
CA SER A 172 23.54 1.04 -7.41
C SER A 172 22.95 -0.19 -6.70
N SER A 173 22.53 -0.07 -5.43
CA SER A 173 21.85 -1.18 -4.77
C SER A 173 20.44 -1.36 -5.31
N ALA A 174 20.10 -2.62 -5.56
CA ALA A 174 18.84 -3.01 -6.15
C ALA A 174 17.65 -2.60 -5.28
N ASN A 175 16.59 -2.12 -5.89
CA ASN A 175 15.35 -1.86 -5.17
C ASN A 175 14.80 -3.19 -4.60
N PHE A 176 14.51 -3.22 -3.31
CA PHE A 176 14.01 -4.43 -2.65
C PHE A 176 12.61 -4.82 -3.13
N ASN A 177 11.79 -3.83 -3.52
CA ASN A 177 10.38 -4.02 -3.87
C ASN A 177 10.15 -4.25 -5.36
N TYR A 178 11.08 -3.85 -6.23
CA TYR A 178 10.87 -3.84 -7.67
C TYR A 178 12.14 -4.19 -8.44
N THR A 179 12.00 -4.80 -9.62
CA THR A 179 13.10 -5.11 -10.53
C THR A 179 12.88 -4.52 -11.91
N LEU A 180 13.92 -3.90 -12.47
CA LEU A 180 13.86 -3.36 -13.83
C LEU A 180 13.84 -4.53 -14.82
N LYS A 181 12.70 -4.79 -15.44
CA LYS A 181 12.53 -5.90 -16.37
C LYS A 181 12.86 -5.49 -17.80
N GLU A 182 12.31 -4.37 -18.24
CA GLU A 182 12.40 -3.95 -19.63
C GLU A 182 12.78 -2.48 -19.74
N ILE A 183 13.45 -2.15 -20.85
CA ILE A 183 13.69 -0.78 -21.31
C ILE A 183 12.97 -0.62 -22.64
N TRP A 184 12.06 0.33 -22.71
CA TRP A 184 11.32 0.64 -23.92
C TRP A 184 11.86 1.92 -24.53
N LEU A 185 12.18 1.88 -25.82
CA LEU A 185 12.83 2.96 -26.54
C LEU A 185 11.93 3.46 -27.66
N SER A 186 11.69 4.76 -27.71
CA SER A 186 11.16 5.43 -28.89
C SER A 186 12.16 6.44 -29.42
N TYR A 187 12.63 6.23 -30.65
CA TYR A 187 13.50 7.16 -31.37
C TYR A 187 12.72 8.21 -32.16
N ASP A 188 11.38 8.14 -32.15
CA ASP A 188 10.49 9.04 -32.88
C ASP A 188 9.65 9.87 -31.90
N ALA A 189 9.78 11.19 -32.02
CA ALA A 189 9.02 12.16 -31.22
C ALA A 189 7.51 12.17 -31.54
N GLN A 190 7.09 11.55 -32.64
CA GLN A 190 5.68 11.41 -33.03
C GLN A 190 4.98 10.23 -32.37
N VAL A 191 5.73 9.26 -31.82
CA VAL A 191 5.13 8.17 -31.05
C VAL A 191 4.45 8.75 -29.83
N ASN A 192 3.22 8.31 -29.58
CA ASN A 192 2.52 8.64 -28.35
C ASN A 192 3.30 8.07 -27.16
N LYS A 193 4.12 8.91 -26.52
CA LYS A 193 4.97 8.55 -25.37
C LYS A 193 4.20 8.10 -24.12
N GLU A 194 2.88 8.25 -24.10
CA GLU A 194 2.01 7.73 -23.04
C GLU A 194 1.39 6.37 -23.41
N SER A 195 1.58 5.88 -24.64
CA SER A 195 1.11 4.56 -25.05
C SER A 195 1.73 3.48 -24.19
N ILE A 196 0.91 2.49 -23.82
CA ILE A 196 1.30 1.32 -23.05
C ILE A 196 1.38 0.06 -23.92
N ASP A 197 1.15 0.18 -25.23
CA ASP A 197 1.36 -0.91 -26.19
C ASP A 197 2.87 -1.08 -26.46
N LYS A 198 3.38 -2.29 -26.27
CA LYS A 198 4.79 -2.63 -26.54
C LYS A 198 5.17 -2.41 -28.01
N ASN A 199 4.22 -2.55 -28.95
CA ASN A 199 4.48 -2.42 -30.37
C ASN A 199 4.87 -0.99 -30.79
N ASP A 200 4.50 0.01 -29.98
CA ASP A 200 4.87 1.40 -30.21
C ASP A 200 6.34 1.69 -29.84
N TYR A 201 7.03 0.72 -29.22
CA TYR A 201 8.39 0.88 -28.72
C TYR A 201 9.31 -0.23 -29.24
N LYS A 202 10.61 0.04 -29.22
CA LYS A 202 11.62 -1.02 -29.21
C LYS A 202 11.81 -1.48 -27.77
N VAL A 203 11.36 -2.68 -27.48
CA VAL A 203 11.43 -3.28 -26.15
C VAL A 203 12.69 -4.12 -26.05
N PHE A 204 13.45 -3.87 -24.99
CA PHE A 204 14.63 -4.60 -24.62
C PHE A 204 14.44 -5.21 -23.24
N GLU A 205 14.60 -6.52 -23.12
CA GLU A 205 14.59 -7.21 -21.83
C GLU A 205 15.97 -7.13 -21.18
N VAL A 206 16.02 -6.64 -19.94
CA VAL A 206 17.27 -6.46 -19.21
C VAL A 206 17.83 -7.84 -18.84
N PRO A 207 19.16 -8.07 -18.92
CA PRO A 207 19.72 -9.37 -18.57
C PRO A 207 19.41 -9.77 -17.13
N LEU A 208 19.19 -11.05 -16.90
CA LEU A 208 18.97 -11.58 -15.55
C LEU A 208 20.28 -11.54 -14.73
N MET A 209 20.13 -11.24 -13.44
CA MET A 209 21.21 -11.39 -12.49
C MET A 209 21.38 -12.86 -12.15
N LYS A 210 22.63 -13.34 -12.21
CA LYS A 210 23.00 -14.72 -11.88
C LYS A 210 23.76 -14.77 -10.55
N ASN A 211 23.55 -15.83 -9.78
CA ASN A 211 24.38 -16.19 -8.64
C ASN A 211 25.79 -16.64 -9.09
N GLN A 212 26.70 -16.84 -8.14
CA GLN A 212 28.05 -17.33 -8.43
C GLN A 212 28.07 -18.70 -9.15
N ASP A 213 27.04 -19.51 -8.95
CA ASP A 213 26.85 -20.82 -9.60
C ASP A 213 26.13 -20.73 -10.96
N GLY A 214 25.80 -19.52 -11.43
CA GLY A 214 25.11 -19.28 -12.70
C GLY A 214 23.58 -19.35 -12.64
N SER A 215 22.98 -19.72 -11.51
CA SER A 215 21.52 -19.78 -11.34
C SER A 215 20.89 -18.38 -11.35
N THR A 216 19.67 -18.25 -11.89
CA THR A 216 18.89 -17.01 -11.83
C THR A 216 18.32 -16.82 -10.42
N ILE A 217 18.12 -15.56 -10.03
CA ILE A 217 17.66 -15.21 -8.67
C ILE A 217 16.15 -14.93 -8.72
N PRO A 218 15.27 -15.84 -8.25
CA PRO A 218 13.85 -15.55 -8.15
C PRO A 218 13.59 -14.50 -7.07
N VAL A 219 12.72 -13.55 -7.36
CA VAL A 219 12.38 -12.45 -6.46
C VAL A 219 10.90 -12.33 -6.21
N GLY A 220 10.06 -13.16 -6.83
CA GLY A 220 8.63 -13.19 -6.54
C GLY A 220 7.80 -13.87 -7.61
N THR A 221 6.49 -13.66 -7.53
CA THR A 221 5.52 -14.17 -8.50
C THR A 221 4.56 -13.06 -8.89
N LEU A 222 4.21 -12.98 -10.16
CA LEU A 222 3.21 -12.07 -10.71
C LEU A 222 2.39 -12.82 -11.75
N ASN A 223 1.07 -12.82 -11.64
CA ASN A 223 0.14 -13.55 -12.52
C ASN A 223 0.51 -15.03 -12.69
N ASN A 224 0.84 -15.70 -11.57
CA ASN A 224 1.33 -17.08 -11.54
C ASN A 224 2.64 -17.34 -12.32
N GLN A 225 3.40 -16.30 -12.67
CA GLN A 225 4.71 -16.40 -13.31
C GLN A 225 5.81 -15.98 -12.35
N GLU A 226 6.89 -16.75 -12.30
CA GLU A 226 8.06 -16.41 -11.50
C GLU A 226 8.75 -15.14 -12.05
N ILE A 227 9.08 -14.23 -11.16
CA ILE A 227 9.80 -12.99 -11.45
C ILE A 227 11.23 -13.14 -10.98
N TYR A 228 12.19 -12.79 -11.83
CA TYR A 228 13.61 -12.88 -11.55
C TYR A 228 14.27 -11.52 -11.36
N ARG A 229 15.36 -11.48 -10.61
CA ARG A 229 16.22 -10.30 -10.46
C ARG A 229 16.93 -10.01 -11.79
N HIS A 230 16.92 -8.75 -12.19
CA HIS A 230 17.61 -8.27 -13.38
C HIS A 230 18.86 -7.47 -13.03
N ASP A 231 19.85 -7.50 -13.91
CA ASP A 231 21.15 -6.83 -13.78
C ASP A 231 21.24 -5.62 -14.72
N PRO A 232 20.86 -4.41 -14.24
CA PRO A 232 20.96 -3.19 -15.03
C PRO A 232 22.40 -2.80 -15.36
N SER A 233 23.41 -3.33 -14.65
CA SER A 233 24.83 -3.01 -14.91
C SER A 233 25.32 -3.54 -16.26
N LYS A 234 24.57 -4.49 -16.84
CA LYS A 234 24.81 -5.00 -18.19
C LYS A 234 24.33 -4.05 -19.29
N VAL A 235 23.72 -2.92 -18.93
CA VAL A 235 23.21 -1.93 -19.88
C VAL A 235 24.00 -0.64 -19.76
N LYS A 236 24.52 -0.14 -20.88
CA LYS A 236 25.15 1.18 -20.97
C LYS A 236 24.47 2.02 -22.04
N PHE A 237 24.50 3.34 -21.81
CA PHE A 237 24.04 4.32 -22.78
C PHE A 237 25.23 5.06 -23.37
N THR A 238 25.11 5.43 -24.64
CA THR A 238 26.10 6.24 -25.35
C THR A 238 25.38 7.29 -26.18
N ASN A 239 25.95 8.47 -26.35
CA ASN A 239 25.52 9.47 -27.34
C ASN A 239 26.36 9.40 -28.63
N ASN A 240 27.33 8.49 -28.72
CA ASN A 240 28.21 8.37 -29.88
C ASN A 240 27.60 7.41 -30.93
N PRO A 241 27.13 7.90 -32.10
CA PRO A 241 26.57 7.05 -33.16
C PRO A 241 27.60 6.15 -33.84
N HIS A 242 28.89 6.42 -33.65
CA HIS A 242 30.03 5.64 -34.16
C HIS A 242 30.69 4.81 -33.05
N TYR A 243 29.95 4.47 -31.99
CA TYR A 243 30.47 3.60 -30.94
C TYR A 243 30.83 2.23 -31.50
N TYR A 244 32.04 1.78 -31.17
CA TYR A 244 32.54 0.45 -31.50
C TYR A 244 33.37 -0.11 -30.34
N GLU A 245 33.47 -1.43 -30.28
CA GLU A 245 34.45 -2.13 -29.42
C GLU A 245 35.10 -3.27 -30.21
N GLU A 246 36.34 -3.59 -29.84
CA GLU A 246 36.95 -4.86 -30.22
C GLU A 246 36.44 -5.96 -29.29
N ILE A 247 35.80 -6.98 -29.86
CA ILE A 247 35.26 -8.13 -29.14
C ILE A 247 35.90 -9.43 -29.65
N ASP A 248 35.84 -10.50 -28.85
CA ASP A 248 36.25 -11.83 -29.31
C ASP A 248 35.38 -12.28 -30.48
N ASN A 249 36.01 -12.85 -31.52
CA ASN A 249 35.30 -13.45 -32.63
C ASN A 249 34.57 -14.70 -32.10
N PRO A 250 33.23 -14.77 -32.16
CA PRO A 250 32.48 -15.91 -31.66
C PRO A 250 32.79 -17.22 -32.40
N ASN A 251 33.35 -17.13 -33.61
CA ASN A 251 33.77 -18.30 -34.39
C ASN A 251 35.25 -18.68 -34.16
N ASN A 252 36.05 -17.78 -33.56
CA ASN A 252 37.46 -18.00 -33.26
C ASN A 252 37.92 -17.08 -32.11
N PRO A 253 37.87 -17.53 -30.84
CA PRO A 253 38.16 -16.67 -29.68
C PRO A 253 39.57 -16.06 -29.63
N ASP A 254 40.53 -16.58 -30.41
CA ASP A 254 41.88 -16.03 -30.51
C ASP A 254 41.97 -14.80 -31.44
N GLU A 255 40.88 -14.44 -32.13
CA GLU A 255 40.78 -13.29 -33.03
C GLU A 255 39.84 -12.22 -32.46
N LYS A 256 40.22 -10.94 -32.63
CA LYS A 256 39.37 -9.80 -32.30
C LYS A 256 38.66 -9.26 -33.54
N ILE A 257 37.39 -8.91 -33.40
CA ILE A 257 36.60 -8.23 -34.43
C ILE A 257 36.08 -6.89 -33.93
N ILE A 258 35.98 -5.91 -34.82
CA ILE A 258 35.34 -4.62 -34.51
C ILE A 258 33.84 -4.79 -34.66
N LYS A 259 33.11 -4.64 -33.55
CA LYS A 259 31.65 -4.56 -33.56
C LYS A 259 31.21 -3.11 -33.49
N ASN A 260 30.25 -2.72 -34.33
CA ASN A 260 29.61 -1.40 -34.32
C ASN A 260 28.18 -1.52 -33.77
N LEU A 261 27.55 -0.38 -33.46
CA LEU A 261 26.12 -0.34 -33.16
C LEU A 261 25.29 -0.88 -34.34
N GLU A 262 24.30 -1.70 -34.04
CA GLU A 262 23.41 -2.31 -35.01
C GLU A 262 22.29 -1.34 -35.40
N THR A 263 21.93 -1.34 -36.69
CA THR A 263 20.79 -0.60 -37.23
C THR A 263 19.92 -1.50 -38.06
N LYS A 264 18.60 -1.34 -37.95
CA LYS A 264 17.61 -1.99 -38.80
C LYS A 264 16.73 -0.91 -39.42
N ASP A 265 16.62 -0.89 -40.75
CA ASP A 265 15.85 0.11 -41.50
C ASP A 265 16.24 1.57 -41.15
N GLY A 266 17.54 1.81 -40.88
CA GLY A 266 18.06 3.12 -40.50
C GLY A 266 17.81 3.52 -39.03
N ILE A 267 17.22 2.63 -38.23
CA ILE A 267 16.93 2.85 -36.81
C ILE A 267 17.90 2.04 -35.96
N TYR A 268 18.57 2.69 -35.00
CA TYR A 268 19.47 2.02 -34.06
C TYR A 268 18.73 0.99 -33.19
N GLN A 269 19.39 -0.13 -32.98
CA GLN A 269 18.93 -1.19 -32.09
C GLN A 269 19.79 -1.22 -30.83
N PRO A 270 19.23 -1.62 -29.67
CA PRO A 270 20.04 -2.12 -28.57
C PRO A 270 21.01 -3.17 -29.13
N THR A 271 22.30 -3.01 -28.87
CA THR A 271 23.33 -3.86 -29.46
C THR A 271 24.10 -4.59 -28.36
N ASN A 272 24.18 -5.93 -28.43
CA ASN A 272 24.95 -6.73 -27.48
C ASN A 272 26.43 -6.80 -27.90
N PHE A 273 27.33 -6.27 -27.09
CA PHE A 273 28.79 -6.34 -27.20
C PHE A 273 29.42 -7.39 -26.25
N GLY A 274 28.58 -8.15 -25.54
CA GLY A 274 29.00 -9.26 -24.70
C GLY A 274 28.79 -10.62 -25.36
N THR A 275 29.01 -11.66 -24.60
CA THR A 275 28.68 -13.05 -24.97
C THR A 275 27.27 -13.40 -24.49
N GLU A 276 26.80 -14.60 -24.82
CA GLU A 276 25.54 -15.14 -24.27
C GLU A 276 25.60 -15.27 -22.74
N ASP A 277 26.75 -15.72 -22.21
CA ASP A 277 26.95 -15.90 -20.76
C ASP A 277 27.19 -14.60 -20.00
N ASN A 278 27.75 -13.58 -20.66
CA ASN A 278 28.05 -12.27 -20.09
C ASN A 278 27.63 -11.15 -21.05
N PRO A 279 26.31 -10.93 -21.22
CA PRO A 279 25.81 -9.94 -22.15
C PRO A 279 26.19 -8.53 -21.69
N ARG A 280 26.46 -7.65 -22.65
CA ARG A 280 26.72 -6.22 -22.42
C ARG A 280 26.02 -5.42 -23.49
N TRP A 281 24.91 -4.80 -23.16
CA TRP A 281 24.07 -4.07 -24.09
C TRP A 281 24.41 -2.59 -24.10
N ILE A 282 24.55 -2.05 -25.31
CA ILE A 282 24.78 -0.63 -25.55
C ILE A 282 23.57 -0.05 -26.29
N ILE A 283 23.04 1.05 -25.77
CA ILE A 283 21.90 1.77 -26.33
C ILE A 283 22.35 3.19 -26.73
N LEU A 284 22.08 3.59 -27.97
CA LEU A 284 22.33 4.95 -28.42
C LEU A 284 21.25 5.90 -27.90
N VAL A 285 21.65 7.02 -27.30
CA VAL A 285 20.79 8.14 -26.92
C VAL A 285 20.80 9.18 -28.03
N LYS A 286 19.61 9.49 -28.57
CA LYS A 286 19.39 10.50 -29.60
C LYS A 286 18.46 11.60 -29.09
N ASP A 287 18.58 12.77 -29.71
CA ASP A 287 17.73 13.91 -29.43
C ASP A 287 16.24 13.56 -29.59
N LYS A 288 15.42 14.02 -28.65
CA LYS A 288 13.97 13.82 -28.52
C LYS A 288 13.51 12.38 -28.32
N MET A 289 14.43 11.45 -28.04
CA MET A 289 14.02 10.08 -27.77
C MET A 289 13.34 9.94 -26.40
N THR A 290 12.57 8.86 -26.25
CA THR A 290 11.99 8.47 -24.95
C THR A 290 12.63 7.15 -24.50
N ILE A 291 13.16 7.15 -23.28
CA ILE A 291 13.60 5.96 -22.55
C ILE A 291 12.59 5.70 -21.44
N ARG A 292 11.96 4.53 -21.47
CA ARG A 292 11.05 4.09 -20.41
C ARG A 292 11.60 2.86 -19.70
N PHE A 293 11.71 2.95 -18.39
CA PHE A 293 12.06 1.84 -17.51
C PHE A 293 10.79 1.17 -17.01
N VAL A 294 10.63 -0.13 -17.26
CA VAL A 294 9.46 -0.92 -16.85
C VAL A 294 9.86 -1.93 -15.78
N PHE A 295 9.20 -1.86 -14.63
CA PHE A 295 9.52 -2.65 -13.45
C PHE A 295 8.46 -3.71 -13.17
N ASP A 296 8.90 -4.89 -12.75
CA ASP A 296 8.05 -5.90 -12.12
C ASP A 296 8.21 -5.84 -10.58
N PRO A 297 7.17 -6.21 -9.81
CA PRO A 297 7.25 -6.27 -8.37
C PRO A 297 8.01 -7.52 -7.92
N SER A 298 8.78 -7.38 -6.85
CA SER A 298 9.29 -8.53 -6.10
C SER A 298 8.29 -8.90 -4.99
N SER A 299 8.26 -10.16 -4.63
CA SER A 299 7.58 -10.66 -3.44
C SER A 299 8.47 -10.56 -2.21
N GLY A 300 7.86 -10.55 -1.04
CA GLY A 300 8.54 -10.65 0.24
C GLY A 300 7.52 -10.75 1.34
N SER A 301 7.98 -10.61 2.58
CA SER A 301 7.10 -10.55 3.73
C SER A 301 7.61 -9.52 4.73
N ARG A 302 6.71 -9.09 5.61
CA ARG A 302 7.02 -8.15 6.67
C ARG A 302 6.17 -8.44 7.89
N ASP A 303 6.83 -8.56 9.03
CA ASP A 303 6.17 -8.53 10.32
C ASP A 303 6.08 -7.11 10.84
N VAL A 304 4.93 -6.75 11.39
CA VAL A 304 4.69 -5.51 12.09
C VAL A 304 4.27 -5.83 13.53
N GLU A 305 4.95 -5.23 14.49
CA GLU A 305 4.56 -5.34 15.90
C GLU A 305 3.20 -4.68 16.11
N SER A 306 2.32 -5.30 16.87
CA SER A 306 0.95 -4.82 17.05
C SER A 306 0.44 -5.13 18.45
N ASP A 307 -0.30 -4.19 19.02
CA ASP A 307 -1.00 -4.41 20.28
C ASP A 307 -2.36 -5.04 20.01
N PHE A 308 -2.70 -6.06 20.78
CA PHE A 308 -4.01 -6.69 20.76
C PHE A 308 -4.71 -6.46 22.09
N PHE A 309 -6.01 -6.28 22.02
CA PHE A 309 -6.86 -6.05 23.18
C PHE A 309 -8.02 -7.03 23.13
N ASP A 310 -8.16 -7.81 24.18
CA ASP A 310 -9.30 -8.72 24.36
C ASP A 310 -10.24 -8.15 25.42
N TYR A 311 -11.54 -8.32 25.19
CA TYR A 311 -12.58 -7.70 26.00
C TYR A 311 -13.62 -8.74 26.41
N ASP A 312 -13.57 -9.13 27.68
CA ASP A 312 -14.62 -9.91 28.33
C ASP A 312 -15.80 -8.98 28.67
N ILE A 313 -17.00 -9.34 28.20
CA ILE A 313 -18.25 -8.62 28.51
C ILE A 313 -19.05 -9.28 29.65
N THR A 314 -18.51 -10.35 30.23
CA THR A 314 -19.13 -11.14 31.30
C THR A 314 -18.58 -10.73 32.66
N ASN A 315 -19.06 -11.36 33.72
CA ASN A 315 -18.48 -11.24 35.06
C ASN A 315 -17.33 -12.23 35.33
N GLY A 316 -16.77 -12.86 34.29
CA GLY A 316 -15.70 -13.85 34.38
C GLY A 316 -16.17 -15.28 34.69
N SER A 317 -17.48 -15.55 34.65
CA SER A 317 -18.06 -16.87 34.94
C SER A 317 -19.12 -17.29 33.94
N ILE A 318 -19.30 -18.61 33.83
CA ILE A 318 -20.42 -19.25 33.14
C ILE A 318 -21.34 -19.96 34.13
N TYR A 319 -22.56 -20.27 33.69
CA TYR A 319 -23.64 -20.80 34.52
C TYR A 319 -24.43 -21.88 33.76
N GLU A 320 -25.01 -22.83 34.49
CA GLU A 320 -25.84 -23.90 33.91
C GLU A 320 -27.24 -23.41 33.52
N SER A 321 -27.72 -22.32 34.12
CA SER A 321 -29.06 -21.77 33.88
C SER A 321 -29.10 -20.24 33.87
N GLN A 322 -30.13 -19.67 33.23
CA GLN A 322 -30.37 -18.22 33.25
C GLN A 322 -30.66 -17.68 34.66
N PRO A 323 -31.49 -18.32 35.52
CA PRO A 323 -31.68 -17.88 36.90
C PRO A 323 -30.38 -17.83 37.71
N ASP A 324 -29.49 -18.80 37.52
CA ASP A 324 -28.18 -18.83 38.18
C ASP A 324 -27.31 -17.66 37.73
N ALA A 325 -27.23 -17.42 36.41
CA ALA A 325 -26.52 -16.25 35.87
C ALA A 325 -27.07 -14.92 36.38
N GLN A 326 -28.41 -14.78 36.48
CA GLN A 326 -29.03 -13.56 36.97
C GLN A 326 -28.71 -13.30 38.45
N SER A 327 -28.76 -14.36 39.27
CA SER A 327 -28.52 -14.30 40.72
C SER A 327 -27.05 -14.44 41.12
N ASN A 328 -26.14 -14.73 40.18
CA ASN A 328 -24.76 -15.14 40.44
C ASN A 328 -24.63 -16.44 41.27
N ALA A 329 -25.61 -17.33 41.21
CA ALA A 329 -25.55 -18.61 41.92
C ALA A 329 -24.68 -19.61 41.15
N ASN A 330 -23.93 -20.45 41.87
CA ASN A 330 -23.15 -21.57 41.30
C ASN A 330 -22.26 -21.20 40.09
N PRO A 331 -21.39 -20.16 40.18
CA PRO A 331 -20.53 -19.78 39.08
C PRO A 331 -19.52 -20.89 38.74
N GLN A 332 -19.26 -21.06 37.45
CA GLN A 332 -18.22 -21.95 36.93
C GLN A 332 -17.20 -21.14 36.12
N ASP A 333 -15.96 -21.62 36.05
CA ASP A 333 -14.92 -21.00 35.24
C ASP A 333 -15.23 -21.16 33.75
N THR A 334 -14.94 -20.14 32.94
CA THR A 334 -15.16 -20.20 31.48
C THR A 334 -14.39 -21.34 30.81
N SER A 335 -13.26 -21.78 31.40
CA SER A 335 -12.45 -22.91 30.94
C SER A 335 -13.17 -24.27 31.05
N THR A 336 -14.28 -24.37 31.80
CA THR A 336 -15.04 -25.60 31.97
C THR A 336 -16.22 -25.74 31.01
N GLN A 337 -16.45 -24.79 30.11
CA GLN A 337 -17.64 -24.74 29.24
C GLN A 337 -17.84 -26.00 28.38
N GLY A 338 -16.76 -26.70 28.02
CA GLY A 338 -16.84 -27.90 27.17
C GLY A 338 -17.73 -27.69 25.94
N ASN A 339 -18.51 -28.72 25.57
CA ASN A 339 -19.46 -28.67 24.44
C ASN A 339 -20.91 -28.44 24.88
N MET A 340 -21.15 -27.92 26.08
CA MET A 340 -22.51 -27.74 26.62
C MET A 340 -22.99 -26.29 26.50
N ARG A 341 -24.32 -26.12 26.44
CA ARG A 341 -24.92 -24.80 26.56
C ARG A 341 -24.59 -24.25 27.94
N ALA A 342 -24.01 -23.05 27.98
CA ALA A 342 -23.79 -22.29 29.19
C ALA A 342 -24.43 -20.90 29.06
N TYR A 343 -24.70 -20.29 30.21
CA TYR A 343 -25.23 -18.94 30.32
C TYR A 343 -24.14 -18.03 30.89
N ALA A 344 -24.12 -16.77 30.47
CA ALA A 344 -23.18 -15.77 30.96
C ALA A 344 -23.94 -14.52 31.42
N LYS A 345 -23.46 -13.88 32.48
CA LYS A 345 -24.00 -12.60 32.94
C LYS A 345 -23.28 -11.46 32.26
N THR A 346 -23.99 -10.71 31.41
CA THR A 346 -23.40 -9.66 30.58
C THR A 346 -23.91 -8.25 30.88
N ASN A 347 -25.01 -8.11 31.62
CA ASN A 347 -25.61 -6.81 31.94
C ASN A 347 -24.65 -5.91 32.72
N GLN A 348 -24.07 -4.93 32.03
CA GLN A 348 -23.03 -4.01 32.52
C GLN A 348 -21.91 -4.75 33.28
N GLN A 349 -21.42 -5.86 32.73
CA GLN A 349 -20.29 -6.61 33.27
C GLN A 349 -19.03 -6.42 32.41
N GLY A 350 -17.89 -6.89 32.94
CA GLY A 350 -16.63 -6.88 32.21
C GLY A 350 -16.25 -5.49 31.74
N ILE A 351 -15.90 -5.35 30.46
CA ILE A 351 -15.56 -4.07 29.82
C ILE A 351 -16.71 -3.05 29.88
N ASN A 352 -17.96 -3.52 29.96
CA ASN A 352 -19.15 -2.68 30.09
C ASN A 352 -19.51 -2.35 31.54
N SER A 353 -18.67 -2.72 32.52
CA SER A 353 -18.84 -2.33 33.92
C SER A 353 -18.98 -0.82 34.06
N SER A 354 -19.90 -0.38 34.91
CA SER A 354 -20.14 1.05 35.15
C SER A 354 -18.87 1.79 35.58
N GLN A 355 -17.93 1.11 36.25
CA GLN A 355 -16.66 1.68 36.71
C GLN A 355 -15.70 2.05 35.56
N ASN A 356 -15.85 1.46 34.38
CA ASN A 356 -14.99 1.74 33.23
C ASN A 356 -15.35 3.04 32.51
N TYR A 357 -16.44 3.71 32.90
CA TYR A 357 -16.92 4.95 32.30
C TYR A 357 -16.56 6.15 33.18
N SER A 358 -15.78 7.09 32.66
CA SER A 358 -15.35 8.27 33.43
C SER A 358 -16.48 9.26 33.70
N ASP A 359 -17.43 9.39 32.77
CA ASP A 359 -18.61 10.24 32.90
C ASP A 359 -19.88 9.40 32.98
N GLN A 360 -20.48 9.31 34.17
CA GLN A 360 -21.68 8.52 34.42
C GLN A 360 -22.96 9.20 33.93
N SER A 361 -22.91 10.51 33.62
CA SER A 361 -24.08 11.29 33.22
C SER A 361 -24.38 11.20 31.72
N LYS A 362 -23.42 10.70 30.94
CA LYS A 362 -23.51 10.61 29.48
C LYS A 362 -23.95 9.24 28.99
N PRO A 363 -24.51 9.18 27.77
CA PRO A 363 -24.74 7.93 27.06
C PRO A 363 -23.48 7.07 27.00
N LYS A 364 -23.60 5.79 27.39
CA LYS A 364 -22.46 4.86 27.51
C LYS A 364 -22.28 4.03 26.23
N LEU A 365 -21.08 4.01 25.66
CA LEU A 365 -20.70 3.09 24.57
C LEU A 365 -20.41 1.71 25.14
N ALA A 366 -21.10 0.69 24.63
CA ALA A 366 -20.90 -0.69 25.00
C ALA A 366 -20.00 -1.40 23.98
N PHE A 367 -19.14 -2.29 24.47
CA PHE A 367 -18.52 -3.32 23.65
C PHE A 367 -19.45 -4.53 23.57
N GLY A 368 -19.75 -4.99 22.35
CA GLY A 368 -20.82 -5.96 22.10
C GLY A 368 -22.17 -5.29 21.76
N ASN A 369 -22.95 -5.95 20.91
CA ASN A 369 -24.24 -5.45 20.40
C ASN A 369 -25.39 -5.89 21.34
N ALA A 370 -26.59 -5.30 21.21
CA ALA A 370 -27.76 -5.56 22.06
C ALA A 370 -28.11 -7.05 22.23
N ASN A 371 -27.85 -7.89 21.23
CA ASN A 371 -28.06 -9.33 21.29
C ASN A 371 -27.20 -10.04 22.35
N THR A 372 -26.12 -9.41 22.82
CA THR A 372 -25.26 -9.93 23.89
C THR A 372 -25.76 -9.59 25.30
N GLY A 373 -26.87 -8.83 25.44
CA GLY A 373 -27.48 -8.57 26.75
C GLY A 373 -26.75 -7.55 27.64
N THR A 374 -25.93 -6.66 27.06
CA THR A 374 -25.10 -5.68 27.81
C THR A 374 -25.89 -4.75 28.73
N GLY A 375 -27.21 -4.62 28.55
CA GLY A 375 -28.06 -3.66 29.27
C GLY A 375 -27.93 -2.21 28.82
N LEU A 376 -27.09 -1.94 27.82
CA LEU A 376 -26.82 -0.58 27.30
C LEU A 376 -27.40 -0.36 25.90
N ALA A 377 -28.24 -1.27 25.41
CA ALA A 377 -28.82 -1.22 24.06
C ALA A 377 -29.69 0.03 23.79
N SER A 378 -30.32 0.59 24.82
CA SER A 378 -31.22 1.75 24.72
C SER A 378 -30.51 3.09 24.76
N GLN A 379 -29.18 3.11 24.94
CA GLN A 379 -28.39 4.34 24.95
C GLN A 379 -28.48 5.03 23.58
N LYS A 380 -28.69 6.35 23.62
CA LYS A 380 -28.85 7.20 22.43
C LYS A 380 -27.88 8.36 22.45
N VAL A 381 -27.45 8.80 21.29
CA VAL A 381 -26.65 10.01 21.13
C VAL A 381 -27.07 10.78 19.88
N THR A 382 -27.14 12.10 19.97
CA THR A 382 -27.35 12.96 18.80
C THR A 382 -26.01 13.40 18.22
N ILE A 383 -25.70 12.94 17.00
CA ILE A 383 -24.45 13.28 16.28
C ILE A 383 -24.84 13.68 14.86
N GLY A 384 -24.38 14.86 14.42
CA GLY A 384 -24.72 15.40 13.10
C GLY A 384 -26.21 15.75 12.96
N GLY A 385 -26.89 16.08 14.05
CA GLY A 385 -28.33 16.39 14.06
C GLY A 385 -29.24 15.16 14.02
N VAL A 386 -28.69 13.95 13.96
CA VAL A 386 -29.44 12.69 13.93
C VAL A 386 -29.32 12.00 15.29
N GLU A 387 -30.44 11.54 15.84
CA GLU A 387 -30.44 10.69 17.03
C GLU A 387 -30.10 9.25 16.64
N ASN A 388 -29.10 8.66 17.28
CA ASN A 388 -28.58 7.35 16.95
C ASN A 388 -28.62 6.42 18.17
N PHE A 389 -29.09 5.20 17.96
CA PHE A 389 -28.74 4.09 18.86
C PHE A 389 -27.39 3.54 18.44
N PHE A 390 -26.41 3.56 19.35
CA PHE A 390 -25.00 3.27 18.99
C PHE A 390 -24.45 1.99 19.63
N ASN A 391 -25.26 1.32 20.45
CA ASN A 391 -24.99 -0.02 21.00
C ASN A 391 -25.90 -1.09 20.39
N ARG A 392 -26.59 -0.75 19.30
CA ARG A 392 -27.44 -1.66 18.54
C ARG A 392 -27.52 -1.27 17.08
N TYR A 393 -28.12 -2.14 16.28
CA TYR A 393 -28.51 -1.80 14.92
C TYR A 393 -29.31 -0.49 14.91
N ASN A 394 -28.80 0.53 14.21
CA ASN A 394 -29.41 1.85 14.20
C ASN A 394 -30.38 2.00 13.04
N GLU A 395 -31.68 1.92 13.33
CA GLU A 395 -32.72 2.06 12.31
C GLU A 395 -32.69 3.41 11.59
N ALA A 396 -32.32 4.48 12.29
CA ALA A 396 -32.17 5.80 11.68
C ALA A 396 -31.11 5.82 10.56
N ASN A 397 -30.18 4.87 10.60
CA ASN A 397 -29.10 4.72 9.63
C ASN A 397 -29.26 3.49 8.72
N ARG A 398 -30.42 2.80 8.73
CA ARG A 398 -30.65 1.61 7.91
C ARG A 398 -30.36 1.85 6.43
N HIS A 399 -30.88 2.97 5.91
CA HIS A 399 -30.75 3.36 4.50
C HIS A 399 -29.55 4.25 4.23
N THR A 400 -28.68 4.45 5.23
CA THR A 400 -27.49 5.26 5.06
C THR A 400 -26.34 4.44 4.53
N LEU A 401 -25.41 5.10 3.83
CA LEU A 401 -24.09 4.55 3.55
C LEU A 401 -23.51 4.08 4.90
N GLY A 402 -23.45 2.77 5.15
CA GLY A 402 -23.06 2.17 6.43
C GLY A 402 -24.07 1.18 7.03
N GLY A 403 -25.28 1.06 6.48
CA GLY A 403 -26.21 -0.04 6.79
C GLY A 403 -26.56 -0.20 8.27
N GLY A 404 -26.83 0.89 8.98
CA GLY A 404 -27.13 0.91 10.41
C GLY A 404 -25.93 1.20 11.32
N ALA A 405 -24.74 1.46 10.76
CA ALA A 405 -23.58 1.96 11.50
C ALA A 405 -23.79 3.39 12.00
N VAL A 406 -23.09 3.77 13.08
CA VAL A 406 -23.07 5.14 13.62
C VAL A 406 -21.70 5.75 13.43
N PHE A 407 -21.65 6.91 12.77
CA PHE A 407 -20.43 7.64 12.46
C PHE A 407 -20.19 8.78 13.45
N GLY A 408 -18.92 9.18 13.61
CA GLY A 408 -18.54 10.32 14.46
C GLY A 408 -18.48 10.02 15.97
N LEU A 409 -18.40 8.74 16.35
CA LEU A 409 -18.15 8.32 17.75
C LEU A 409 -16.76 8.79 18.24
N VAL A 410 -15.81 8.90 17.32
CA VAL A 410 -14.44 9.38 17.55
C VAL A 410 -14.22 10.62 16.69
N THR A 411 -13.60 11.64 17.25
CA THR A 411 -13.35 12.94 16.59
C THR A 411 -11.90 13.16 16.20
N GLY A 412 -11.00 12.27 16.65
CA GLY A 412 -9.59 12.30 16.29
C GLY A 412 -8.75 11.38 17.18
N LEU A 413 -7.45 11.58 17.11
CA LEU A 413 -6.45 10.91 17.94
C LEU A 413 -5.71 11.95 18.80
N ASN A 414 -5.38 11.58 20.03
CA ASN A 414 -4.43 12.32 20.86
C ASN A 414 -3.00 12.15 20.29
N SER A 415 -2.06 12.96 20.77
CA SER A 415 -0.66 12.88 20.35
C SER A 415 0.03 11.55 20.68
N ASP A 416 -0.52 10.79 21.63
CA ASP A 416 -0.05 9.45 22.00
C ASP A 416 -0.76 8.31 21.24
N GLY A 417 -1.61 8.64 20.27
CA GLY A 417 -2.37 7.69 19.45
C GLY A 417 -3.66 7.18 20.08
N THR A 418 -4.00 7.58 21.31
CA THR A 418 -5.29 7.21 21.93
C THR A 418 -6.47 7.94 21.28
N LEU A 419 -7.67 7.35 21.31
CA LEU A 419 -8.86 7.92 20.68
C LEU A 419 -9.38 9.15 21.44
N VAL A 420 -9.79 10.19 20.69
CA VAL A 420 -10.59 11.30 21.21
C VAL A 420 -12.06 11.01 20.96
N TRP A 421 -12.75 10.48 21.96
CA TRP A 421 -14.18 10.21 21.89
C TRP A 421 -14.99 11.49 21.73
N ASN A 422 -16.14 11.38 21.06
CA ASN A 422 -17.12 12.46 20.96
C ASN A 422 -17.55 12.88 22.38
N SER A 423 -17.57 14.19 22.66
CA SER A 423 -17.89 14.70 23.99
C SER A 423 -19.30 14.36 24.47
N ALA A 424 -20.20 13.97 23.57
CA ALA A 424 -21.57 13.58 23.87
C ALA A 424 -21.70 12.13 24.39
N ILE A 425 -20.63 11.33 24.36
CA ILE A 425 -20.65 9.94 24.85
C ILE A 425 -19.63 9.72 25.97
N SER A 426 -19.83 8.65 26.72
CA SER A 426 -18.87 8.08 27.66
C SER A 426 -18.49 6.71 27.14
N ALA A 427 -17.20 6.48 26.90
CA ALA A 427 -16.69 5.21 26.39
C ALA A 427 -15.60 4.68 27.32
N PRO A 428 -15.50 3.36 27.50
CA PRO A 428 -14.36 2.78 28.19
C PRO A 428 -13.08 3.04 27.38
N ALA A 429 -11.93 3.02 28.05
CA ALA A 429 -10.62 3.21 27.42
C ALA A 429 -10.18 1.96 26.62
N LEU A 430 -10.95 1.63 25.57
CA LEU A 430 -10.83 0.40 24.77
C LEU A 430 -9.40 0.20 24.24
N PHE A 431 -8.82 1.20 23.58
CA PHE A 431 -7.50 1.04 22.92
C PHE A 431 -6.32 1.59 23.75
N ASP A 432 -6.54 1.85 25.03
CA ASP A 432 -5.51 2.40 25.92
C ASP A 432 -4.59 1.30 26.50
N LYS A 433 -3.28 1.46 26.37
CA LYS A 433 -2.30 0.46 26.85
C LYS A 433 -2.06 0.48 28.36
N LYS A 434 -2.28 1.62 29.01
CA LYS A 434 -1.87 1.89 30.40
C LYS A 434 -2.99 1.59 31.40
N ASN A 435 -4.23 1.79 31.00
CA ASN A 435 -5.38 1.65 31.88
C ASN A 435 -5.82 0.18 31.95
N SER A 436 -5.65 -0.43 33.13
CA SER A 436 -6.29 -1.71 33.46
C SER A 436 -7.78 -1.45 33.68
N LEU A 437 -8.63 -2.05 32.85
CA LEU A 437 -10.08 -1.98 32.98
C LEU A 437 -10.62 -3.36 33.35
N THR A 438 -11.73 -3.38 34.09
CA THR A 438 -12.45 -4.64 34.31
C THR A 438 -12.83 -5.24 32.97
N GLY A 439 -12.58 -6.55 32.79
CA GLY A 439 -12.88 -7.27 31.55
C GLY A 439 -12.01 -6.87 30.35
N LYS A 440 -10.84 -6.24 30.55
CA LYS A 440 -9.89 -5.95 29.48
C LYS A 440 -8.57 -6.67 29.72
N THR A 441 -8.09 -7.38 28.71
CA THR A 441 -6.75 -7.98 28.69
C THR A 441 -5.90 -7.31 27.62
N ASN A 442 -4.75 -6.78 28.02
CA ASN A 442 -3.81 -6.10 27.12
C ASN A 442 -2.70 -7.07 26.71
N TYR A 443 -2.62 -7.38 25.42
CA TYR A 443 -1.48 -8.08 24.84
C TYR A 443 -0.59 -7.07 24.13
N THR A 444 0.41 -6.59 24.87
CA THR A 444 1.31 -5.49 24.48
C THR A 444 2.77 -5.94 24.62
N ASN A 445 3.73 -5.04 24.38
CA ASN A 445 5.18 -5.34 24.52
C ASN A 445 5.67 -6.44 23.58
N ASN A 446 5.23 -6.38 22.33
CA ASN A 446 5.68 -7.26 21.24
C ASN A 446 5.38 -8.74 21.47
N GLU A 447 4.35 -9.07 22.27
CA GLU A 447 3.85 -10.45 22.42
C GLU A 447 3.25 -10.96 21.11
N PHE A 448 2.58 -10.10 20.35
CA PHE A 448 1.99 -10.45 19.06
C PHE A 448 2.39 -9.45 17.97
N GLY A 449 2.18 -9.86 16.72
CA GLY A 449 2.38 -9.04 15.54
C GLY A 449 1.51 -9.48 14.38
N LEU A 450 1.45 -8.65 13.35
CA LEU A 450 0.78 -8.93 12.10
C LEU A 450 1.82 -9.30 11.05
N HIS A 451 1.62 -10.42 10.37
CA HIS A 451 2.42 -10.87 9.24
C HIS A 451 1.76 -10.45 7.93
N PHE A 452 2.53 -9.78 7.07
CA PHE A 452 2.08 -9.36 5.76
C PHE A 452 2.89 -10.05 4.67
N ASN A 453 2.20 -10.61 3.69
CA ASN A 453 2.79 -10.92 2.40
C ASN A 453 2.88 -9.63 1.58
N ARG A 454 4.02 -9.40 0.93
CA ARG A 454 4.30 -8.21 0.14
C ARG A 454 4.49 -8.59 -1.32
N THR A 455 3.88 -7.82 -2.21
CA THR A 455 4.20 -7.81 -3.65
C THR A 455 4.39 -6.36 -4.09
N GLY A 456 5.61 -5.98 -4.44
CA GLY A 456 5.93 -4.57 -4.70
C GLY A 456 5.73 -3.71 -3.47
N GLY A 457 4.93 -2.65 -3.59
CA GLY A 457 4.50 -1.79 -2.49
C GLY A 457 3.22 -2.28 -1.78
N THR A 458 2.55 -3.30 -2.32
CA THR A 458 1.31 -3.84 -1.76
C THR A 458 1.63 -4.81 -0.62
N HIS A 459 0.92 -4.67 0.49
CA HIS A 459 1.02 -5.55 1.67
C HIS A 459 -0.36 -6.13 1.97
N ILE A 460 -0.46 -7.45 2.00
CA ILE A 460 -1.68 -8.19 2.28
C ILE A 460 -1.50 -8.85 3.65
N LEU A 461 -2.42 -8.57 4.58
CA LEU A 461 -2.43 -9.23 5.88
C LEU A 461 -2.67 -10.72 5.67
N ASP A 462 -1.75 -11.53 6.16
CA ASP A 462 -1.77 -12.98 5.99
C ASP A 462 -2.06 -13.69 7.31
N SER A 463 -1.42 -13.25 8.40
CA SER A 463 -1.56 -13.95 9.67
C SER A 463 -1.21 -13.11 10.89
N VAL A 464 -1.59 -13.61 12.08
CA VAL A 464 -1.10 -13.12 13.36
C VAL A 464 0.06 -13.98 13.82
N THR A 465 1.13 -13.35 14.29
CA THR A 465 2.29 -14.02 14.89
C THR A 465 2.30 -13.82 16.40
N LYS A 466 2.77 -14.83 17.12
CA LYS A 466 3.10 -14.76 18.53
C LYS A 466 4.62 -14.79 18.69
N ASN A 467 5.15 -13.88 19.50
CA ASN A 467 6.54 -13.83 19.88
C ASN A 467 6.75 -14.59 21.18
N LYS A 468 7.61 -15.60 21.15
CA LYS A 468 8.02 -16.37 22.33
C LYS A 468 9.54 -16.28 22.45
N ASN A 469 10.01 -15.43 23.37
CA ASN A 469 11.43 -15.21 23.65
C ASN A 469 12.26 -14.80 22.42
N GLY A 470 11.71 -13.96 21.54
CA GLY A 470 12.39 -13.48 20.33
C GLY A 470 12.10 -14.30 19.07
N THR A 471 11.51 -15.50 19.22
CA THR A 471 11.06 -16.32 18.08
C THR A 471 9.61 -16.02 17.76
N LYS A 472 9.33 -15.62 16.51
CA LYS A 472 7.97 -15.42 16.01
C LYS A 472 7.42 -16.70 15.39
N THR A 473 6.22 -17.07 15.78
CA THR A 473 5.49 -18.21 15.22
C THR A 473 4.08 -17.79 14.82
N THR A 474 3.62 -18.22 13.65
CA THR A 474 2.25 -18.00 13.19
C THR A 474 1.24 -18.70 14.09
N ILE A 475 0.12 -18.05 14.37
CA ILE A 475 -1.03 -18.65 15.06
C ILE A 475 -1.94 -19.26 13.99
N GLU A 476 -2.04 -20.58 13.96
CA GLU A 476 -2.81 -21.31 12.93
C GLU A 476 -4.30 -20.91 12.88
N SER A 477 -4.91 -20.59 14.02
CA SER A 477 -6.32 -20.14 14.05
C SER A 477 -6.51 -18.69 13.54
N ALA A 478 -5.42 -17.98 13.27
CA ALA A 478 -5.40 -16.63 12.76
C ALA A 478 -4.39 -16.52 11.59
N SER A 479 -4.34 -17.55 10.75
CA SER A 479 -3.62 -17.57 9.47
C SER A 479 -4.60 -17.56 8.28
N ASP A 480 -4.06 -17.45 7.07
CA ASP A 480 -4.81 -17.36 5.81
C ASP A 480 -5.83 -16.21 5.79
N LEU A 481 -5.51 -15.10 6.47
CA LEU A 481 -6.36 -13.91 6.57
C LEU A 481 -6.47 -13.13 5.25
N SER A 482 -5.75 -13.55 4.21
CA SER A 482 -5.90 -13.05 2.84
C SER A 482 -7.11 -13.63 2.11
N ARG A 483 -7.79 -14.63 2.69
CA ARG A 483 -8.98 -15.29 2.12
C ARG A 483 -10.25 -14.89 2.86
N PHE A 484 -11.31 -14.63 2.11
CA PHE A 484 -12.63 -14.33 2.64
C PHE A 484 -13.48 -15.60 2.78
N ASP A 485 -12.93 -16.61 3.46
CA ASP A 485 -13.65 -17.83 3.77
C ASP A 485 -14.78 -17.57 4.79
N ASN A 486 -15.95 -18.17 4.55
CA ASN A 486 -17.13 -18.05 5.39
C ASN A 486 -17.67 -16.62 5.61
N MET A 487 -17.91 -15.85 4.55
CA MET A 487 -18.79 -14.66 4.64
C MET A 487 -20.22 -14.97 5.14
N SER A 488 -20.57 -16.26 5.33
CA SER A 488 -21.81 -16.71 5.98
C SER A 488 -21.71 -16.87 7.49
N THR A 489 -20.50 -16.91 8.07
CA THR A 489 -20.33 -16.81 9.52
C THR A 489 -20.09 -15.35 9.89
N LEU A 490 -21.20 -14.63 10.05
CA LEU A 490 -21.31 -13.90 11.32
C LEU A 490 -20.77 -14.87 12.38
N ILE A 491 -19.76 -14.46 13.14
CA ILE A 491 -19.57 -15.02 14.48
C ILE A 491 -20.86 -14.68 15.22
N LYS A 492 -21.86 -15.55 15.07
CA LYS A 492 -23.09 -15.50 15.81
C LYS A 492 -22.69 -15.95 17.20
N PHE A 493 -22.32 -14.99 18.05
CA PHE A 493 -22.67 -15.10 19.44
C PHE A 493 -24.20 -15.14 19.47
N ARG A 494 -24.75 -16.36 19.40
CA ARG A 494 -26.16 -16.61 19.66
C ARG A 494 -26.43 -16.44 21.14
#